data_AF-A0AA88J0V1-F1
#
_entry.id   AF-A0AA88J0V1-F1
#
_cell.length_a   1.000
_cell.length_b   1.000
_cell.length_c   1.000
_cell.angle_alpha   90.00
_cell.angle_beta   90.00
_cell.angle_gamma   90.00
#
_symmetry.space_group_name_H-M   'P 1'
#
loop_
_entity.id
_entity.type
_entity.pdbx_description
1 polymer ?
#
loop_
_entity_poly.entity_id
_entity_poly.type
_entity_poly.pdbx_seq_one_letter_code
_entity_poly.pdbx_strand_id
1 'polypeptide(L)'
;MPRAYIMRFSKAISKVSGLDDGTVRKALKKGLRHMSLFKNEICAKYPQTFKDAMHRAKGFIDLEEENKRVEQKLARTRDEVTKASEECEERTTRHERLGLCYLAEEIARQSRVGKIGSDIRVTA
;
A
#
# COMPACT_ATOMS: atom_id res chain seq x y z
N MET A 1 11.13 14.13 -10.01
CA MET A 1 11.72 12.77 -10.16
C MET A 1 13.24 12.86 -10.17
N PRO A 2 13.92 12.26 -9.18
CA PRO A 2 15.38 12.28 -9.02
C PRO A 2 16.15 11.86 -10.27
N ARG A 3 15.72 10.77 -10.92
CA ARG A 3 16.35 10.20 -12.14
C ARG A 3 16.45 11.18 -13.30
N ALA A 4 15.34 11.82 -13.66
CA ALA A 4 15.28 12.75 -14.79
C ALA A 4 16.12 14.02 -14.54
N TYR A 5 16.31 14.41 -13.29
CA TYR A 5 17.19 15.53 -12.94
C TYR A 5 18.66 15.15 -13.10
N ILE A 6 19.10 14.05 -12.50
CA ILE A 6 20.50 13.60 -12.55
C ILE A 6 20.97 13.35 -13.99
N MET A 7 20.12 12.77 -14.83
CA MET A 7 20.43 12.54 -16.24
C MET A 7 20.62 13.85 -17.02
N ARG A 8 19.74 14.84 -16.80
CA ARG A 8 19.86 16.17 -17.41
C ARG A 8 21.11 16.91 -16.91
N PHE A 9 21.39 16.80 -15.61
CA PHE A 9 22.54 17.43 -14.98
C PHE A 9 23.86 16.85 -15.51
N SER A 10 23.96 15.52 -15.60
CA SER A 10 25.12 14.83 -16.19
C SER A 10 25.35 15.23 -17.65
N LYS A 11 24.28 15.27 -18.45
CA LYS A 11 24.35 15.73 -19.84
C LYS A 11 24.80 17.19 -19.94
N ALA A 12 24.36 18.06 -19.04
CA ALA A 12 24.78 19.45 -19.03
C ALA A 12 26.28 19.58 -18.73
N ILE A 13 26.80 18.85 -17.73
CA ILE A 13 28.22 18.89 -17.36
C ILE A 13 29.10 18.34 -18.48
N SER A 14 28.67 17.28 -19.18
CA SER A 14 29.44 16.72 -20.29
C SER A 14 29.66 17.69 -21.45
N LYS A 15 28.83 18.74 -21.57
CA LYS A 15 28.93 19.77 -22.61
C LYS A 15 29.83 20.94 -22.22
N VAL A 16 30.19 21.07 -20.94
CA VAL A 16 30.95 22.21 -20.43
C VAL A 16 32.32 21.70 -19.99
N SER A 17 33.36 22.09 -20.74
CA SER A 17 34.75 21.78 -20.39
C SER A 17 35.29 22.75 -19.33
N GLY A 18 36.21 22.28 -18.47
CA GLY A 18 36.95 23.12 -17.53
C GLY A 18 36.20 23.49 -16.24
N LEU A 19 35.15 22.75 -15.88
CA LEU A 19 34.45 22.96 -14.62
C LEU A 19 35.23 22.38 -13.43
N ASP A 20 35.40 23.19 -12.39
CA ASP A 20 35.87 22.75 -11.08
C ASP A 20 34.82 21.86 -10.38
N ASP A 21 35.30 20.82 -9.71
CA ASP A 21 34.48 19.85 -8.98
C ASP A 21 33.64 20.52 -7.88
N GLY A 22 34.21 21.49 -7.18
CA GLY A 22 33.51 22.28 -6.17
C GLY A 22 32.36 23.10 -6.75
N THR A 23 32.56 23.71 -7.92
CA THR A 23 31.53 24.44 -8.66
C THR A 23 30.40 23.53 -9.10
N VAL A 24 30.74 22.36 -9.66
CA VAL A 24 29.78 21.33 -10.07
C VAL A 24 28.93 20.86 -8.89
N ARG A 25 29.55 20.58 -7.74
CA ARG A 25 28.85 20.14 -6.53
C ARG A 25 27.93 21.22 -5.96
N LYS A 26 28.36 22.48 -5.95
CA LYS A 26 27.50 23.61 -5.55
C LYS A 26 26.29 23.74 -6.47
N ALA A 27 26.48 23.63 -7.78
CA ALA A 27 25.39 23.67 -8.76
C ALA A 27 24.43 22.49 -8.57
N LEU A 28 24.96 21.28 -8.35
CA LEU A 28 24.17 20.08 -8.07
C LEU A 28 23.28 20.31 -6.85
N LYS A 29 23.85 20.74 -5.72
CA LYS A 29 23.13 20.99 -4.46
C LYS A 29 22.04 22.06 -4.60
N LYS A 30 22.28 23.11 -5.40
CA LYS A 30 21.31 24.19 -5.66
C LYS A 30 20.12 23.72 -6.49
N GLY A 31 20.34 22.85 -7.48
CA GLY A 31 19.25 22.34 -8.32
C GLY A 31 18.42 21.22 -7.67
N LEU A 32 18.85 20.69 -6.52
CA LEU A 32 18.06 19.72 -5.75
C LEU A 32 16.98 20.41 -4.91
N ARG A 33 15.75 19.89 -5.00
CA ARG A 33 14.59 20.36 -4.24
C ARG A 33 14.87 20.33 -2.73
N HIS A 34 14.55 21.44 -2.05
CA HIS A 34 14.73 21.61 -0.62
C HIS A 34 13.97 20.54 0.19
N MET A 35 14.57 20.07 1.30
CA MET A 35 14.03 19.04 2.21
C MET A 35 13.66 17.69 1.55
N SER A 36 14.12 17.39 0.33
CA SER A 36 13.92 16.05 -0.22
C SER A 36 14.86 15.04 0.45
N LEU A 37 14.36 13.83 0.72
CA LEU A 37 15.18 12.69 1.16
C LEU A 37 16.37 12.48 0.23
N PHE A 38 16.13 12.66 -1.08
CA PHE A 38 17.15 12.64 -2.11
C PHE A 38 18.28 13.65 -1.89
N LYS A 39 17.94 14.90 -1.54
CA LYS A 39 18.94 15.94 -1.24
C LYS A 39 19.71 15.60 0.03
N ASN A 40 19.03 15.08 1.05
CA ASN A 40 19.68 14.65 2.29
C ASN A 40 20.67 13.52 2.01
N GLU A 41 20.28 12.49 1.27
CA GLU A 41 21.16 11.36 0.93
C GLU A 41 22.41 11.81 0.16
N ILE A 42 22.22 12.64 -0.88
CA ILE A 42 23.33 13.17 -1.67
C ILE A 42 24.23 14.10 -0.84
N CYS A 43 23.68 14.86 0.11
CA CYS A 43 24.42 15.86 0.88
C CYS A 43 24.90 15.37 2.27
N ALA A 44 24.48 14.20 2.75
CA ALA A 44 24.59 13.78 4.15
C ALA A 44 26.03 13.75 4.70
N LYS A 45 27.02 13.42 3.87
CA LYS A 45 28.44 13.36 4.27
C LYS A 45 29.35 14.33 3.52
N TYR A 46 28.78 15.36 2.88
CA TYR A 46 29.52 16.26 1.98
C TYR A 46 30.37 15.47 0.97
N PRO A 47 29.77 14.97 -0.13
CA PRO A 47 30.49 14.11 -1.06
C PRO A 47 31.79 14.81 -1.50
N GLN A 48 32.93 14.15 -1.29
CA GLN A 48 34.24 14.75 -1.50
C GLN A 48 34.49 15.06 -2.97
N THR A 49 33.85 14.30 -3.87
CA THR A 49 33.93 14.48 -5.32
C THR A 49 32.55 14.51 -5.95
N PHE A 50 32.41 15.15 -7.11
CA PHE A 50 31.20 15.08 -7.92
C PHE A 50 30.85 13.63 -8.29
N LYS A 51 31.87 12.81 -8.59
CA LYS A 51 31.69 11.39 -8.91
C LYS A 51 31.06 10.61 -7.76
N ASP A 52 31.48 10.86 -6.52
CA ASP A 52 30.85 10.28 -5.33
C ASP A 52 29.38 10.71 -5.18
N ALA A 53 29.09 12.00 -5.36
CA ALA A 53 27.72 12.51 -5.34
C ALA A 53 26.83 11.81 -6.38
N MET A 54 27.35 11.57 -7.59
CA MET A 54 26.64 10.89 -8.67
C MET A 54 26.44 9.40 -8.41
N HIS A 55 27.43 8.73 -7.82
CA HIS A 55 27.31 7.32 -7.46
C HIS A 55 26.18 7.11 -6.42
N ARG A 56 26.15 7.96 -5.39
CA ARG A 56 25.08 7.95 -4.38
C ARG A 56 23.72 8.29 -4.97
N ALA A 57 23.67 9.29 -5.85
CA ALA A 57 22.44 9.65 -6.54
C ALA A 57 21.85 8.47 -7.32
N LYS A 58 22.71 7.67 -7.98
CA LYS A 58 22.30 6.45 -8.67
C LYS A 58 21.77 5.39 -7.69
N GLY A 59 22.50 5.13 -6.60
CA GLY A 59 22.06 4.19 -5.56
C GLY A 59 20.70 4.55 -4.96
N PHE A 60 20.43 5.84 -4.70
CA PHE A 60 19.12 6.28 -4.23
C PHE A 60 18.02 6.06 -5.27
N ILE A 61 18.29 6.30 -6.56
CA ILE A 61 17.32 6.07 -7.63
C ILE A 61 16.94 4.58 -7.69
N ASP A 62 17.94 3.71 -7.64
CA ASP A 62 17.73 2.26 -7.69
C ASP A 62 16.90 1.79 -6.49
N LEU A 63 17.19 2.29 -5.28
CA LEU A 63 16.45 1.99 -4.06
C LEU A 63 15.03 2.58 -4.04
N GLU A 64 14.82 3.80 -4.56
CA GLU A 64 13.49 4.40 -4.69
C GLU A 64 12.63 3.60 -5.70
N GLU A 65 13.23 3.11 -6.79
CA GLU A 65 12.55 2.25 -7.76
C GLU A 65 12.21 0.88 -7.17
N GLU A 66 13.09 0.29 -6.37
CA GLU A 66 12.84 -0.96 -5.65
C GLU A 66 11.71 -0.81 -4.62
N ASN A 67 11.74 0.24 -3.79
CA ASN A 67 10.69 0.52 -2.82
C ASN A 67 9.32 0.68 -3.49
N LYS A 68 9.24 1.39 -4.63
CA LYS A 68 7.98 1.49 -5.40
C LYS A 68 7.48 0.14 -5.89
N ARG A 69 8.37 -0.77 -6.30
CA ARG A 69 7.98 -2.13 -6.71
C ARG A 69 7.45 -2.94 -5.53
N VAL A 70 8.08 -2.81 -4.36
CA VAL A 70 7.62 -3.46 -3.13
C VAL A 70 6.26 -2.88 -2.69
N GLU A 71 6.10 -1.56 -2.69
CA GLU A 71 4.83 -0.89 -2.39
C GLU A 71 3.72 -1.33 -3.34
N GLN A 72 3.99 -1.43 -4.64
CA GLN A 72 3.03 -1.92 -5.63
C GLN A 72 2.66 -3.39 -5.38
N LYS A 73 3.63 -4.23 -5.01
CA LYS A 73 3.37 -5.63 -4.67
C LYS A 73 2.52 -5.74 -3.41
N LEU A 74 2.83 -4.96 -2.38
CA LEU A 74 2.08 -4.89 -1.12
C LEU A 74 0.65 -4.38 -1.34
N ALA A 75 0.47 -3.36 -2.19
CA ALA A 75 -0.85 -2.87 -2.56
C ALA A 75 -1.68 -3.95 -3.25
N ARG A 76 -1.11 -4.68 -4.22
CA ARG A 76 -1.79 -5.81 -4.89
C ARG A 76 -2.18 -6.91 -3.91
N THR A 77 -1.28 -7.31 -3.02
CA THR A 77 -1.60 -8.32 -2.01
C THR A 77 -2.66 -7.83 -1.03
N ARG A 78 -2.71 -6.53 -0.72
CA ARG A 78 -3.74 -5.96 0.14
C ARG A 78 -5.11 -6.02 -0.55
N ASP A 79 -5.17 -5.67 -1.83
CA ASP A 79 -6.40 -5.73 -2.63
C ASP A 79 -6.92 -7.17 -2.78
N GLU A 80 -6.00 -8.14 -2.91
CA GLU A 80 -6.33 -9.58 -2.94
C GLU A 80 -6.86 -10.08 -1.58
N VAL A 81 -6.27 -9.63 -0.48
CA VAL A 81 -6.69 -9.99 0.89
C VAL A 81 -8.03 -9.36 1.25
N THR A 82 -8.29 -8.11 0.87
CA THR A 82 -9.61 -7.48 1.09
C THR A 82 -10.71 -8.18 0.30
N LYS A 83 -10.44 -8.56 -0.95
CA LYS A 83 -11.40 -9.31 -1.77
C LYS A 83 -11.71 -10.70 -1.20
N ALA A 84 -10.70 -11.38 -0.65
CA ALA A 84 -10.88 -12.66 0.02
C ALA A 84 -11.64 -12.53 1.36
N SER A 85 -11.47 -11.41 2.07
CA SER A 85 -12.17 -11.12 3.32
C SER A 85 -13.67 -10.85 3.09
N GLU A 86 -14.01 -10.05 2.07
CA GLU A 86 -15.39 -9.76 1.69
C GLU A 86 -16.15 -11.02 1.25
N GLU A 87 -15.47 -11.90 0.50
CA GLU A 87 -16.04 -13.19 0.07
C GLU A 87 -16.21 -14.17 1.25
N CYS A 88 -15.35 -14.08 2.28
CA CYS A 88 -15.46 -14.88 3.50
C CYS A 88 -16.60 -14.40 4.40
N GLU A 89 -16.78 -13.08 4.54
CA GLU A 89 -17.89 -12.49 5.30
C GLU A 89 -19.25 -12.76 4.65
N GLU A 90 -19.36 -12.67 3.32
CA GLU A 90 -20.61 -12.95 2.59
C GLU A 90 -21.03 -14.42 2.71
N ARG A 91 -20.08 -15.36 2.64
CA ARG A 91 -20.33 -16.79 2.85
C ARG A 91 -20.78 -17.08 4.28
N THR A 92 -20.20 -16.39 5.26
CA THR A 92 -20.57 -16.52 6.69
C THR A 92 -21.98 -15.99 6.93
N THR A 93 -22.31 -14.79 6.45
CA THR A 93 -23.68 -14.23 6.56
C THR A 93 -24.72 -15.05 5.79
N ARG A 94 -24.35 -15.67 4.66
CA ARG A 94 -25.26 -16.58 3.94
C ARG A 94 -25.53 -17.86 4.76
N HIS A 95 -24.51 -18.44 5.39
CA HIS A 95 -24.67 -19.65 6.21
C HIS A 95 -25.51 -19.38 7.46
N GLU A 96 -25.27 -18.26 8.14
CA GLU A 96 -26.07 -17.81 9.29
C GLU A 96 -27.55 -17.59 8.93
N ARG A 97 -27.82 -16.92 7.80
CA ARG A 97 -29.19 -16.72 7.30
C ARG A 97 -29.91 -18.04 6.99
N LEU A 98 -29.21 -19.01 6.39
CA LEU A 98 -29.77 -20.34 6.13
C LEU A 98 -30.05 -21.10 7.42
N GLY A 99 -29.17 -21.00 8.43
CA GLY A 99 -29.39 -21.59 9.75
C GLY A 99 -30.61 -21.01 10.48
N LEU A 100 -30.82 -19.69 10.39
CA LEU A 100 -32.01 -19.02 10.93
C LEU A 100 -33.30 -19.46 10.21
N CYS A 101 -33.25 -19.67 8.89
CA CYS A 101 -34.41 -20.17 8.13
C CYS A 101 -34.79 -21.59 8.56
N TYR A 102 -33.81 -22.49 8.71
CA TYR A 102 -34.05 -23.86 9.17
C TYR A 102 -34.63 -23.91 10.59
N LEU A 103 -34.13 -23.06 11.50
CA LEU A 103 -34.66 -22.97 12.85
C LEU A 103 -36.11 -22.44 12.86
N ALA A 104 -36.43 -21.45 12.03
CA ALA A 104 -37.79 -20.94 11.89
C ALA A 104 -38.75 -22.00 11.34
N GLU A 105 -38.31 -22.79 10.36
CA GLU A 105 -39.07 -23.93 9.83
C GLU A 105 -39.31 -25.01 10.88
N GLU A 106 -38.31 -25.35 11.69
CA GLU A 106 -38.42 -26.34 12.76
C GLU A 106 -39.36 -25.87 13.88
N ILE A 107 -39.28 -24.59 14.27
CA ILE A 107 -40.22 -23.98 15.22
C ILE A 107 -41.67 -24.05 14.68
N ALA A 108 -41.89 -23.68 13.42
CA ALA A 108 -43.20 -23.74 12.77
C ALA A 108 -43.73 -25.18 12.61
N ARG A 109 -42.82 -26.16 12.51
CA ARG A 109 -43.16 -27.60 12.49
C ARG A 109 -43.64 -28.05 13.87
N GLN A 110 -42.94 -27.69 14.94
CA GLN A 110 -43.30 -28.07 16.31
C GLN A 110 -44.61 -27.40 16.78
N SER A 111 -44.86 -26.14 16.42
CA SER A 111 -46.13 -25.47 16.72
C SER A 111 -47.34 -26.10 16.00
N ARG A 112 -47.14 -26.81 14.88
CA ARG A 112 -48.20 -27.57 14.19
C ARG A 112 -48.53 -28.90 14.88
N VAL A 113 -47.64 -29.43 15.71
CA VAL A 113 -47.84 -30.72 16.41
C VAL A 113 -48.50 -30.53 17.79
N GLY A 114 -48.54 -29.30 18.32
CA GLY A 114 -49.04 -28.98 19.66
C GLY A 114 -50.51 -28.57 19.79
N LYS A 115 -51.43 -29.06 18.95
CA LYS A 115 -52.88 -28.80 19.12
C LYS A 115 -53.63 -30.09 19.46
N ILE A 116 -53.33 -30.64 20.63
CA ILE A 116 -54.20 -31.60 21.31
C ILE A 116 -54.84 -30.85 22.47
N GLY A 117 -56.16 -30.70 22.39
CA GLY A 117 -56.94 -29.84 23.26
C GLY A 117 -56.88 -30.19 24.74
N SER A 118 -57.14 -29.17 25.55
CA SER A 118 -57.62 -29.34 26.92
C SER A 118 -58.69 -28.29 27.19
N ASP A 119 -59.90 -28.55 26.69
CA ASP A 119 -61.13 -28.03 27.29
C ASP A 119 -61.26 -28.65 28.69
N ILE A 120 -60.84 -27.92 29.72
CA ILE A 120 -61.24 -28.21 31.10
C ILE A 120 -62.53 -27.46 31.35
N ARG A 121 -63.61 -28.25 31.49
CA ARG A 121 -64.97 -27.80 31.78
C ARG A 121 -65.02 -26.95 33.04
N VAL A 122 -65.65 -25.77 32.91
CA VAL A 122 -66.28 -25.08 34.03
C VAL A 122 -67.62 -25.78 34.28
N THR A 123 -67.82 -26.32 35.48
CA THR A 123 -69.15 -26.66 36.00
C THR A 123 -69.36 -25.85 37.29
N ALA A 124 -70.53 -25.21 37.34
CA ALA A 124 -71.02 -24.30 38.37
C ALA A 124 -71.24 -24.97 39.74
#